data_AF-A0A329P0X2-F1
#
_entry.id   AF-A0A329P0X2-F1
#
_cell.length_a   1.000
_cell.length_b   1.000
_cell.length_c   1.000
_cell.angle_alpha   90.00
_cell.angle_beta   90.00
_cell.angle_gamma   90.00
#
_symmetry.space_group_name_H-M   'P 1'
#
loop_
_entity.id
_entity.type
_entity.pdbx_description
1 polymer ?
#
loop_
_entity_poly.entity_id
_entity_poly.type
_entity_poly.pdbx_seq_one_letter_code
_entity_poly.pdbx_strand_id
1 'polypeptide(L)' 'MRILQINSVYKFGSTGRIVHNIHKYLLEKGHESYVIYGRGKKYKDKNVFKIGSIASQFIDFLFTRTMNKHGEFNIFFTK' A
#
# COMPACT_ATOMS: atom_id res chain seq x y z
N MET A 1 -12.28 -11.96 -14.29
CA MET A 1 -12.11 -10.49 -14.32
C MET A 1 -10.77 -10.13 -13.69
N ARG A 2 -10.19 -8.98 -14.03
CA ARG A 2 -8.92 -8.47 -13.47
C ARG A 2 -9.21 -7.28 -12.56
N ILE A 3 -8.82 -7.37 -11.29
CA ILE A 3 -9.13 -6.37 -10.26
C ILE A 3 -7.85 -5.96 -9.53
N LEU A 4 -7.61 -4.65 -9.41
CA LEU A 4 -6.52 -4.08 -8.65
C LEU A 4 -7.07 -3.29 -7.46
N GLN A 5 -6.62 -3.63 -6.25
CA GLN A 5 -6.89 -2.88 -5.03
C GLN A 5 -5.67 -2.07 -4.62
N ILE A 6 -5.86 -0.78 -4.31
CA ILE A 6 -4.81 0.11 -3.81
C ILE A 6 -5.21 0.55 -2.41
N ASN A 7 -4.33 0.35 -1.43
CA ASN A 7 -4.56 0.80 -0.05
C ASN A 7 -3.27 1.27 0.61
N SER A 8 -3.39 1.97 1.74
CA SER A 8 -2.23 2.30 2.57
C SER A 8 -1.62 1.09 3.26
N VAL A 9 -2.42 0.11 3.68
CA VAL A 9 -1.96 -1.06 4.46
C VAL A 9 -2.60 -2.36 3.97
N TYR A 10 -1.99 -3.50 4.26
CA TYR A 10 -2.51 -4.83 3.95
C TYR A 10 -2.46 -5.72 5.19
N LYS A 11 -3.52 -6.49 5.48
CA LYS A 11 -3.68 -7.33 6.69
C LYS A 11 -3.56 -6.60 8.04
N PHE A 12 -3.52 -5.27 8.05
CA PHE A 12 -3.39 -4.44 9.24
C PHE A 12 -4.50 -3.40 9.32
N GLY A 13 -5.01 -3.15 10.54
CA GLY A 13 -6.15 -2.27 10.75
C GLY A 13 -7.45 -2.79 10.12
N SER A 14 -8.51 -1.99 10.16
CA SER A 14 -9.80 -2.34 9.56
C SER A 14 -9.70 -2.41 8.03
N THR A 15 -9.21 -1.35 7.40
CA THR A 15 -9.15 -1.24 5.93
C THR A 15 -8.23 -2.29 5.31
N GLY A 16 -7.06 -2.57 5.92
CA GLY A 16 -6.15 -3.60 5.42
C GLY A 16 -6.70 -5.02 5.56
N ARG A 17 -7.55 -5.29 6.56
CA ARG A 17 -8.27 -6.57 6.67
C ARG A 17 -9.39 -6.69 5.63
N ILE A 18 -10.13 -5.61 5.37
CA ILE A 18 -11.16 -5.58 4.32
C ILE A 18 -10.53 -5.89 2.95
N VAL A 19 -9.44 -5.21 2.60
CA VAL A 19 -8.70 -5.44 1.34
C VAL A 19 -8.22 -6.88 1.24
N HIS A 20 -7.69 -7.44 2.32
CA HIS A 20 -7.27 -8.84 2.35
C HIS A 20 -8.43 -9.81 2.11
N ASN A 21 -9.56 -9.60 2.78
CA ASN A 21 -10.73 -10.47 2.64
C ASN A 21 -11.33 -10.39 1.23
N ILE A 22 -11.44 -9.19 0.65
CA ILE A 22 -11.89 -9.00 -0.73
C ILE A 22 -10.93 -9.69 -1.70
N HIS A 23 -9.61 -9.49 -1.52
CA HIS A 23 -8.59 -10.11 -2.38
C HIS A 23 -8.71 -11.64 -2.36
N LYS A 24 -8.81 -12.23 -1.16
CA LYS A 24 -8.98 -13.67 -0.98
C LYS A 24 -10.25 -14.18 -1.66
N TYR A 25 -11.39 -13.51 -1.42
CA TYR A 25 -12.67 -13.87 -2.04
C TYR A 25 -12.62 -13.83 -3.57
N LEU A 26 -12.00 -12.80 -4.16
CA LEU A 26 -11.87 -12.68 -5.61
C LEU A 26 -11.02 -13.81 -6.20
N LEU A 27 -9.90 -14.18 -5.54
CA LEU A 27 -9.08 -15.31 -5.97
C LEU A 27 -9.84 -16.63 -5.89
N GLU A 28 -10.60 -16.86 -4.82
CA GLU A 28 -11.45 -18.06 -4.65
C GLU A 28 -12.54 -18.17 -5.73
N LYS A 29 -13.05 -17.04 -6.23
CA LYS A 29 -13.98 -16.98 -7.36
C LYS A 29 -13.32 -17.10 -8.73
N GLY A 30 -12.02 -17.39 -8.78
CA GLY A 30 -11.27 -17.55 -10.03
C GLY A 30 -11.00 -16.23 -10.75
N HIS A 31 -11.07 -15.09 -10.06
CA HIS A 31 -10.67 -13.81 -10.62
C HIS A 31 -9.18 -13.54 -10.42
N GLU A 32 -8.59 -12.76 -11.32
CA GLU A 32 -7.25 -12.22 -11.12
C GLU A 32 -7.35 -10.99 -10.22
N SER A 33 -6.96 -11.15 -8.96
CA SER A 33 -6.90 -10.04 -8.00
C SER A 33 -5.45 -9.66 -7.70
N TYR A 34 -5.21 -8.36 -7.62
CA TYR A 34 -3.92 -7.75 -7.27
C TYR A 34 -4.12 -6.75 -6.14
N VAL A 35 -3.12 -6.60 -5.28
CA VAL A 35 -3.12 -5.60 -4.21
C VAL A 35 -1.80 -4.84 -4.22
N ILE A 36 -1.87 -3.51 -4.21
CA ILE A 36 -0.73 -2.63 -4.02
C ILE A 36 -0.90 -1.86 -2.71
N TYR A 37 0.12 -1.84 -1.86
CA TYR A 37 0.07 -1.11 -0.59
C TYR A 37 1.40 -0.48 -0.18
N GLY A 38 1.34 0.59 0.63
CA GLY A 38 2.51 1.43 0.92
C GLY A 38 3.14 1.28 2.31
N ARG A 39 2.37 0.91 3.33
CA ARG A 39 2.77 0.97 4.75
C ARG A 39 2.69 -0.39 5.44
N GLY A 40 3.44 -0.52 6.54
CA GLY A 40 3.46 -1.73 7.36
C GLY A 40 4.45 -2.81 6.88
N LYS A 41 4.25 -4.06 7.30
CA LYS A 41 5.15 -5.18 7.01
C LYS A 41 5.06 -5.61 5.53
N LYS A 42 6.13 -6.17 4.97
CA LYS A 42 6.12 -6.77 3.63
C LYS A 42 5.48 -8.16 3.71
N TYR A 43 4.44 -8.41 2.93
CA TYR A 43 3.79 -9.71 2.80
C TYR A 43 4.24 -10.38 1.50
N LYS A 44 4.29 -11.72 1.49
CA LYS A 44 4.68 -12.54 0.32
C LYS A 44 3.48 -13.27 -0.30
N ASP A 45 2.27 -12.76 -0.07
CA ASP A 45 1.04 -13.27 -0.66
C ASP A 45 1.09 -13.13 -2.20
N LYS A 46 0.46 -14.07 -2.93
CA LYS A 46 0.37 -14.04 -4.40
C LYS A 46 -0.29 -12.74 -4.86
N ASN A 47 0.28 -12.09 -5.89
CA ASN A 47 -0.25 -10.86 -6.49
C ASN A 47 -0.39 -9.66 -5.52
N VAL A 48 0.35 -9.67 -4.41
CA VAL A 48 0.38 -8.58 -3.44
C VAL A 48 1.74 -7.91 -3.46
N PHE A 49 1.75 -6.59 -3.67
CA PHE A 49 2.95 -5.80 -3.85
C PHE A 49 3.01 -4.68 -2.82
N LYS A 50 4.12 -4.63 -2.07
CA LYS A 50 4.45 -3.48 -1.24
C LYS A 50 5.26 -2.49 -2.05
N ILE A 51 4.80 -1.25 -2.12
CA ILE A 51 5.52 -0.11 -2.71
C ILE A 51 6.03 0.82 -1.61
N GLY A 52 6.98 1.67 -1.97
CA GLY A 52 7.59 2.64 -1.06
C GLY A 52 8.61 2.02 -0.09
N SER A 53 9.60 2.84 0.29
CA SER A 53 10.63 2.45 1.24
C SER A 53 10.33 2.99 2.63
N ILE A 54 10.88 2.36 3.68
CA ILE A 54 10.76 2.88 5.05
C ILE A 54 11.53 4.21 5.17
N ALA A 55 12.68 4.32 4.51
CA ALA A 55 13.49 5.54 4.51
C ALA A 55 12.74 6.74 3.92
N SER A 56 12.11 6.57 2.74
CA SER A 56 11.31 7.63 2.12
C SER A 56 10.13 8.05 2.99
N GLN A 57 9.47 7.09 3.66
CA GLN A 57 8.38 7.39 4.60
C GLN A 57 8.86 8.18 5.81
N PHE A 58 10.06 7.87 6.33
CA PHE A 58 10.65 8.59 7.44
C PHE A 58 11.01 10.02 7.05
N ILE A 59 11.61 10.21 5.87
CA ILE A 59 11.90 11.53 5.29
C ILE A 59 10.61 12.34 5.14
N ASP A 60 9.57 11.75 4.55
CA ASP A 60 8.27 12.39 4.39
C ASP A 60 7.70 12.83 5.74
N PHE A 61 7.79 11.98 6.77
CA PHE A 61 7.33 12.31 8.12
C PHE A 61 8.13 13.45 8.76
N LEU A 62 9.45 13.42 8.63
CA LEU A 62 10.33 14.45 9.18
C LEU A 62 10.03 15.83 8.58
N PHE A 63 9.93 15.91 7.25
CA PHE A 63 9.65 17.16 6.56
C PHE A 63 8.20 17.62 6.72
N THR A 64 7.26 16.68 6.81
CA THR A 64 5.88 17.02 7.19
C THR A 64 5.87 17.72 8.56
N ARG A 65 6.61 17.18 9.53
CA ARG A 65 6.64 17.72 10.89
C ARG A 65 7.33 19.09 10.99
N THR A 66 8.40 19.32 10.24
CA THR A 66 9.21 20.55 10.35
C THR A 66 8.79 21.66 9.39
N MET A 67 8.31 21.30 8.19
CA MET A 67 8.03 22.25 7.10
C MET A 67 6.55 22.28 6.69
N ASN A 68 5.69 21.46 7.31
CA ASN A 68 4.27 21.32 6.96
C ASN A 68 4.03 20.94 5.48
N LYS A 69 4.97 20.22 4.88
CA LYS A 69 4.95 19.80 3.47
C LYS A 69 4.65 18.31 3.38
N HIS A 70 3.44 17.97 2.95
CA HIS A 70 2.95 16.60 2.94
C HIS A 70 3.20 15.93 1.59
N GLY A 71 4.14 14.99 1.53
CA GLY A 71 4.41 14.20 0.32
C GLY A 71 5.13 14.96 -0.81
N GLU A 72 5.43 16.24 -0.63
CA GLU A 72 6.12 17.09 -1.62
C GLU A 72 7.59 16.72 -1.81
N PHE A 73 8.21 16.04 -0.83
CA PHE A 73 9.63 15.69 -0.87
C PHE A 73 9.93 14.37 -1.56
N ASN A 74 8.90 13.65 -2.02
CA ASN A 74 9.06 12.44 -2.81
C ASN A 74 9.26 12.78 -4.30
N ILE A 75 10.29 13.59 -4.60
CA ILE A 75 10.55 14.24 -5.90
C ILE A 75 10.60 13.24 -7.07
N PHE A 76 10.98 11.99 -6.80
CA PHE A 76 11.01 10.93 -7.81
C PHE A 76 9.61 10.43 -8.22
N PHE A 77 8.62 10.51 -7.32
CA PHE A 77 7.25 10.04 -7.57
C PHE A 77 6.26 11.17 -7.85
N THR A 78 6.65 12.42 -7.62
CA THR A 78 5.79 13.62 -7.77
C THR A 78 6.12 14.48 -8.98
N LYS A 79 7.15 14.14 -9.76
CA LYS A 79 7.42 14.69 -11.10
C LYS A 79 6.88 13.76 -12.18
#